data_AF-A0A2N1QZG9-F1
#
_entry.id   AF-A0A2N1QZG9-F1
#
_cell.length_a   1.000
_cell.length_b   1.000
_cell.length_c   1.000
_cell.angle_alpha   90.00
_cell.angle_beta   90.00
_cell.angle_gamma   90.00
#
_symmetry.space_group_name_H-M   'P 1'
#
loop_
_entity.id
_entity.type
_entity.pdbx_description
1 polymer ?
#
loop_
_entity_poly.entity_id
_entity_poly.type
_entity_poly.pdbx_seq_one_letter_code
_entity_poly.pdbx_strand_id
1 'polypeptide(L)'
;MPRPAVIVLEDGAIFTGEALAGAGTVGGEIVFTTSMGGYQEIATDPSYCGQLVTYTFPMNGNYGADPERDESGKAHARAVIAREITNYRFNRASRLTWLDWLAEHGVLAVSGVDTRALTRHIREKGALRAVVSSEAREPRGLRKAAQGLPKMGGLDLARVVTCETPYEAPAPLGAPAPDLHVVAYDFGVKRSMLGHLAERGFRVTVVPAQTSAREVLKRKPDGVFLSNGPGDPAAVGYAVKAVELFVGRSNVQDFDPASRDYIAWHCDGDLVAFIVFTMRDGRMKGRDSFIAPLYGTEEEAIQSFLVSYYSAERLPPPSIYLMKTTATKPVAQYIRRELGVKTRFLIPKEQRHAASMNLAIQNAREEMIKKRREIGDTQALVELRSALGLASLPMRIEGFDIAHLAGKNTVASLISFKNGIPDKRNYRYFRIKSLGKGAIDDFASIREAVARRYTRLVNEEAELPDLILIDGGAGQVSAAKEILDHLGLDCELAGLAKKNEEVYLPDRLAPIVLPMDSPALRVLVAIRDETHRFATGLSKKLRTRDLRFTLLTSVEGIGEARAKRLMKAFGSMAAIAAAEAETIARAAGVSLEIALAVKEKASLSYGAD
;
A
#
# COMPACT_ATOMS: atom_id res chain seq x y z
N MET A 1 10.61 -40.33 -4.12
CA MET A 1 10.34 -40.11 -5.55
C MET A 1 9.10 -39.24 -5.69
N PRO A 2 9.10 -38.26 -6.62
CA PRO A 2 7.93 -37.46 -6.93
C PRO A 2 6.73 -38.34 -7.29
N ARG A 3 5.54 -37.97 -6.82
CA ARG A 3 4.30 -38.68 -7.14
C ARG A 3 3.40 -37.78 -7.96
N PRO A 4 2.77 -38.25 -9.06
CA PRO A 4 1.80 -37.45 -9.78
C PRO A 4 0.68 -36.99 -8.84
N ALA A 5 0.35 -35.71 -8.91
CA ALA A 5 -0.70 -35.08 -8.12
C ALA A 5 -1.69 -34.34 -9.02
N VAL A 6 -2.94 -34.29 -8.58
CA VAL A 6 -4.04 -33.61 -9.27
C VAL A 6 -4.71 -32.64 -8.31
N ILE A 7 -5.07 -31.48 -8.84
CA ILE A 7 -5.82 -30.43 -8.16
C ILE A 7 -7.14 -30.30 -8.92
N VAL A 8 -8.26 -30.55 -8.24
CA VAL A 8 -9.60 -30.46 -8.83
C VAL A 8 -10.42 -29.44 -8.08
N LEU A 9 -10.91 -28.43 -8.80
CA LEU A 9 -11.77 -27.38 -8.27
C LEU A 9 -13.24 -27.79 -8.37
N GLU A 10 -14.08 -27.24 -7.50
CA GLU A 10 -15.51 -27.56 -7.45
C GLU A 10 -16.28 -27.28 -8.76
N ASP A 11 -15.80 -26.32 -9.54
CA ASP A 11 -16.35 -25.98 -10.85
C ASP A 11 -15.91 -26.94 -11.97
N GLY A 12 -14.96 -27.83 -11.67
CA GLY A 12 -14.46 -28.86 -12.57
C GLY A 12 -13.15 -28.51 -13.27
N ALA A 13 -12.52 -27.37 -12.98
CA ALA A 13 -11.17 -27.10 -13.45
C ALA A 13 -10.17 -28.09 -12.82
N ILE A 14 -9.23 -28.58 -13.64
CA ILE A 14 -8.24 -29.59 -13.26
C ILE A 14 -6.85 -29.07 -13.58
N PHE A 15 -5.95 -29.19 -12.60
CA PHE A 15 -4.53 -28.91 -12.77
C PHE A 15 -3.73 -30.13 -12.30
N THR A 16 -2.59 -30.37 -12.91
CA THR A 16 -1.70 -31.50 -12.59
C THR A 16 -0.33 -31.01 -12.19
N GLY A 17 0.34 -31.76 -11.35
CA GLY A 17 1.71 -31.52 -10.91
C GLY A 17 2.31 -32.75 -10.27
N GLU A 18 3.32 -32.54 -9.45
CA GLU A 18 4.01 -33.60 -8.72
C GLU A 18 4.03 -33.27 -7.23
N ALA A 19 3.54 -34.18 -6.41
CA ALA A 19 3.71 -34.14 -4.97
C ALA A 19 5.16 -34.48 -4.62
N LEU A 20 5.84 -33.51 -4.00
CA LEU A 20 7.25 -33.61 -3.58
C LEU A 20 7.40 -33.85 -2.08
N ALA A 21 6.41 -33.45 -1.28
CA ALA A 21 6.30 -33.75 0.15
C ALA A 21 4.85 -33.99 0.52
N GLY A 22 4.62 -34.79 1.57
CA GLY A 22 3.29 -35.26 1.97
C GLY A 22 2.72 -36.33 1.03
N ALA A 23 1.64 -36.97 1.48
CA ALA A 23 0.89 -37.96 0.72
C ALA A 23 -0.58 -37.94 1.10
N GLY A 24 -1.45 -38.41 0.19
CA GLY A 24 -2.88 -38.52 0.42
C GLY A 24 -3.70 -37.47 -0.33
N THR A 25 -4.88 -37.19 0.21
CA THR A 25 -5.88 -36.28 -0.34
C THR A 25 -6.28 -35.24 0.68
N VAL A 26 -6.15 -33.96 0.33
CA VAL A 26 -6.52 -32.82 1.18
C VAL A 26 -7.49 -31.89 0.47
N GLY A 27 -8.50 -31.43 1.19
CA GLY A 27 -9.51 -30.49 0.69
C GLY A 27 -9.48 -29.18 1.46
N GLY A 28 -9.79 -28.09 0.76
CA GLY A 28 -9.88 -26.76 1.34
C GLY A 28 -10.35 -25.72 0.33
N GLU A 29 -10.35 -24.47 0.74
CA GLU A 29 -10.53 -23.35 -0.18
C GLU A 29 -9.18 -23.02 -0.83
N ILE A 30 -9.12 -22.97 -2.16
CA ILE A 30 -7.90 -22.65 -2.89
C ILE A 30 -7.75 -21.13 -3.05
N VAL A 31 -6.59 -20.64 -2.62
CA VAL A 31 -6.23 -19.22 -2.66
C VAL A 31 -4.88 -19.04 -3.32
N PHE A 32 -4.54 -17.81 -3.68
CA PHE A 32 -3.21 -17.48 -4.19
C PHE A 32 -2.59 -16.31 -3.44
N THR A 33 -1.26 -16.29 -3.41
CA THR A 33 -0.48 -15.18 -2.84
C THR A 33 0.50 -14.61 -3.85
N THR A 34 0.58 -13.28 -3.91
CA THR A 34 1.50 -12.53 -4.77
C THR A 34 2.85 -12.25 -4.12
N SER A 35 3.08 -12.75 -2.89
CA SER A 35 4.36 -12.63 -2.22
C SER A 35 5.45 -13.36 -2.99
N MET A 36 6.57 -12.67 -3.22
CA MET A 36 7.75 -13.23 -3.90
C MET A 36 8.72 -13.93 -2.94
N GLY A 37 8.50 -13.79 -1.63
CA GLY A 37 9.23 -14.47 -0.57
C GLY A 37 8.31 -14.71 0.62
N GLY A 38 8.84 -15.24 1.71
CA GLY A 38 8.06 -15.50 2.92
C GLY A 38 7.20 -16.77 2.84
N TYR A 39 7.61 -17.80 2.08
CA TYR A 39 6.78 -18.99 1.86
C TYR A 39 6.55 -19.81 3.14
N GLN A 40 7.52 -19.83 4.06
CA GLN A 40 7.38 -20.55 5.33
C GLN A 40 6.47 -19.78 6.28
N GLU A 41 6.66 -18.46 6.35
CA GLU A 41 5.86 -17.51 7.09
C GLU A 41 4.39 -17.57 6.65
N ILE A 42 4.15 -17.71 5.34
CA ILE A 42 2.81 -17.90 4.76
C ILE A 42 2.23 -19.27 5.14
N ALA A 43 3.00 -20.35 5.02
CA ALA A 43 2.50 -21.69 5.36
C ALA A 43 2.13 -21.82 6.85
N THR A 44 2.81 -21.08 7.72
CA THR A 44 2.60 -21.06 9.18
C THR A 44 1.65 -19.96 9.65
N ASP A 45 1.20 -19.07 8.77
CA ASP A 45 0.24 -18.02 9.14
C ASP A 45 -1.15 -18.63 9.42
N PRO A 46 -1.71 -18.47 10.63
CA PRO A 46 -2.99 -19.06 11.00
C PRO A 46 -4.17 -18.67 10.11
N SER A 47 -4.06 -17.53 9.39
CA SER A 47 -5.06 -17.06 8.44
C SER A 47 -5.31 -18.02 7.29
N TYR A 48 -4.36 -18.89 6.96
CA TYR A 48 -4.50 -19.92 5.92
C TYR A 48 -5.09 -21.25 6.43
N CYS A 49 -5.60 -21.28 7.67
CA CYS A 49 -6.29 -22.46 8.18
C CYS A 49 -7.45 -22.86 7.25
N GLY A 50 -7.47 -24.12 6.82
CA GLY A 50 -8.51 -24.59 5.91
C GLY A 50 -8.23 -24.33 4.43
N GLN A 51 -7.11 -23.70 4.09
CA GLN A 51 -6.82 -23.26 2.73
C GLN A 51 -5.69 -24.04 2.05
N LEU A 52 -5.74 -24.07 0.72
CA LEU A 52 -4.73 -24.61 -0.17
C LEU A 52 -4.03 -23.42 -0.84
N VAL A 53 -2.75 -23.19 -0.51
CA VAL A 53 -2.04 -21.96 -0.86
C VAL A 53 -1.30 -22.13 -2.19
N THR A 54 -1.66 -21.31 -3.18
CA THR A 54 -0.97 -21.24 -4.46
C THR A 54 0.02 -20.07 -4.49
N TYR A 55 1.30 -20.36 -4.63
CA TYR A 55 2.33 -19.34 -4.82
C TYR A 55 2.37 -18.89 -6.29
N THR A 56 2.26 -17.58 -6.51
CA THR A 56 2.38 -17.00 -7.85
C THR A 56 3.83 -16.79 -8.26
N PHE A 57 4.74 -16.58 -7.30
CA PHE A 57 6.16 -16.56 -7.57
C PHE A 57 6.62 -17.97 -7.93
N PRO A 58 7.34 -18.17 -9.05
CA PRO A 58 7.50 -19.49 -9.62
C PRO A 58 8.41 -20.42 -8.82
N MET A 59 9.41 -19.89 -8.10
CA MET A 59 10.41 -20.68 -7.40
C MET A 59 10.27 -20.53 -5.89
N ASN A 60 9.89 -21.61 -5.21
CA ASN A 60 9.77 -21.66 -3.75
C ASN A 60 10.78 -22.64 -3.14
N GLY A 61 11.13 -22.47 -1.87
CA GLY A 61 12.10 -23.33 -1.17
C GLY A 61 13.56 -22.93 -1.31
N ASN A 62 13.86 -21.84 -2.03
CA ASN A 62 15.21 -21.38 -2.34
C ASN A 62 16.05 -20.98 -1.11
N TYR A 63 15.42 -20.65 0.01
CA TYR A 63 16.11 -20.32 1.26
C TYR A 63 15.92 -21.38 2.37
N GLY A 64 15.47 -22.60 2.07
CA GLY A 64 15.24 -23.66 3.05
C GLY A 64 14.13 -23.32 4.08
N ALA A 65 14.21 -23.92 5.27
CA ALA A 65 13.29 -23.65 6.37
C ALA A 65 14.04 -23.43 7.69
N ASP A 66 13.49 -22.55 8.54
CA ASP A 66 14.02 -22.30 9.88
C ASP A 66 12.89 -22.01 10.89
N PRO A 67 12.81 -22.70 12.05
CA PRO A 67 11.76 -22.47 13.06
C PRO A 67 11.65 -21.03 13.58
N GLU A 68 12.70 -20.22 13.45
CA GLU A 68 12.67 -18.80 13.81
C GLU A 68 11.76 -17.97 12.88
N ARG A 69 11.46 -18.47 11.67
CA ARG A 69 10.53 -17.84 10.72
C ARG A 69 9.09 -18.32 10.88
N ASP A 70 8.83 -19.28 11.75
CA ASP A 70 7.46 -19.76 11.96
C ASP A 70 6.61 -18.66 12.61
N GLU A 71 5.52 -18.29 11.95
CA GLU A 71 4.57 -17.30 12.45
C GLU A 71 3.59 -17.87 13.48
N SER A 72 3.58 -19.19 13.65
CA SER A 72 2.79 -19.90 14.67
C SER A 72 3.48 -21.22 15.06
N GLY A 73 2.83 -22.05 15.88
CA GLY A 73 3.38 -23.33 16.32
C GLY A 73 3.30 -24.47 15.30
N LYS A 74 2.67 -24.26 14.13
CA LYS A 74 2.48 -25.30 13.10
C LYS A 74 2.22 -24.70 11.72
N ALA A 75 2.24 -25.53 10.69
CA ALA A 75 1.66 -25.16 9.40
C ALA A 75 0.13 -25.12 9.48
N HIS A 76 -0.48 -24.03 8.98
CA HIS A 76 -1.93 -23.87 8.91
C HIS A 76 -2.48 -24.07 7.48
N ALA A 77 -1.66 -23.83 6.46
CA ALA A 77 -1.96 -24.20 5.09
C ALA A 77 -2.08 -25.74 4.97
N ARG A 78 -3.15 -26.23 4.36
CA ARG A 78 -3.37 -27.68 4.17
C ARG A 78 -2.55 -28.26 3.01
N ALA A 79 -2.23 -27.41 2.05
CA ALA A 79 -1.32 -27.73 0.95
C ALA A 79 -0.63 -26.46 0.47
N VAL A 80 0.55 -26.64 -0.11
CA VAL A 80 1.26 -25.62 -0.85
C VAL A 80 1.40 -26.03 -2.30
N ILE A 81 1.13 -25.11 -3.21
CA ILE A 81 1.10 -25.33 -4.66
C ILE A 81 2.00 -24.29 -5.30
N ALA A 82 3.00 -24.73 -6.05
CA ALA A 82 3.93 -23.84 -6.73
C ALA A 82 4.23 -24.32 -8.15
N ARG A 83 4.82 -23.42 -8.95
CA ARG A 83 5.32 -23.79 -10.28
C ARG A 83 6.55 -24.68 -10.14
N GLU A 84 7.46 -24.32 -9.25
CA GLU A 84 8.69 -25.03 -8.97
C GLU A 84 9.00 -24.95 -7.48
N ILE A 85 9.16 -26.10 -6.84
CA ILE A 85 9.64 -26.20 -5.45
C ILE A 85 11.05 -26.78 -5.48
N THR A 86 11.99 -25.98 -5.02
CA THR A 86 13.39 -26.35 -4.83
C THR A 86 13.61 -26.85 -3.39
N ASN A 87 14.58 -27.74 -3.20
CA ASN A 87 14.84 -28.35 -1.90
C ASN A 87 16.31 -28.23 -1.47
N TYR A 88 16.82 -27.01 -1.47
CA TYR A 88 18.22 -26.72 -1.13
C TYR A 88 18.37 -26.27 0.33
N ARG A 89 19.54 -26.55 0.93
CA ARG A 89 20.05 -25.86 2.13
C ARG A 89 21.10 -24.83 1.71
N PHE A 90 20.73 -23.86 0.88
CA PHE A 90 21.72 -22.91 0.34
C PHE A 90 21.96 -21.70 1.26
N ASN A 91 21.13 -21.52 2.29
CA ASN A 91 21.26 -20.43 3.25
C ASN A 91 21.92 -20.93 4.54
N ARG A 92 23.00 -20.26 4.99
CA ARG A 92 23.66 -20.54 6.28
C ARG A 92 22.71 -20.44 7.49
N ALA A 93 21.64 -19.68 7.34
CA ALA A 93 20.60 -19.46 8.35
C ALA A 93 19.42 -20.45 8.24
N SER A 94 19.61 -21.66 7.68
CA SER A 94 18.50 -22.59 7.52
C SER A 94 18.82 -23.97 8.07
N ARG A 95 18.05 -24.34 9.10
CA ARG A 95 18.19 -25.60 9.84
C ARG A 95 17.56 -26.79 9.16
N LEU A 96 16.66 -26.59 8.19
CA LEU A 96 15.97 -27.64 7.44
C LEU A 96 15.91 -27.30 5.94
N THR A 97 15.70 -28.31 5.08
CA THR A 97 15.21 -28.03 3.72
C THR A 97 13.71 -27.76 3.76
N TRP A 98 13.18 -27.12 2.72
CA TRP A 98 11.77 -26.77 2.68
C TRP A 98 10.85 -27.99 2.60
N LEU A 99 11.18 -29.00 1.77
CA LEU A 99 10.38 -30.22 1.66
C LEU A 99 10.48 -31.10 2.91
N ASP A 100 11.64 -31.15 3.58
CA ASP A 100 11.78 -31.90 4.84
C ASP A 100 10.85 -31.29 5.90
N TRP A 101 10.88 -29.96 6.06
CA TRP A 101 10.03 -29.24 7.00
C TRP A 101 8.54 -29.47 6.69
N LEU A 102 8.13 -29.38 5.41
CA LEU A 102 6.75 -29.65 5.01
C LEU A 102 6.32 -31.09 5.29
N ALA A 103 7.21 -32.06 5.07
CA ALA A 103 6.94 -33.46 5.34
C ALA A 103 6.76 -33.73 6.85
N GLU A 104 7.61 -33.14 7.70
CA GLU A 104 7.49 -33.21 9.16
C GLU A 104 6.15 -32.63 9.66
N HIS A 105 5.64 -31.60 8.99
CA HIS A 105 4.36 -30.96 9.33
C HIS A 105 3.15 -31.57 8.60
N GLY A 106 3.35 -32.64 7.83
CA GLY A 106 2.27 -33.32 7.10
C GLY A 106 1.59 -32.46 6.02
N VAL A 107 2.29 -31.44 5.48
CA VAL A 107 1.74 -30.53 4.46
C VAL A 107 2.03 -31.08 3.07
N LEU A 108 0.98 -31.21 2.26
CA LEU A 108 1.12 -31.67 0.88
C LEU A 108 1.74 -30.55 0.02
N ALA A 109 2.85 -30.86 -0.66
CA ALA A 109 3.60 -29.92 -1.47
C ALA A 109 3.56 -30.32 -2.94
N VAL A 110 2.88 -29.54 -3.78
CA VAL A 110 2.71 -29.84 -5.21
C VAL A 110 3.48 -28.84 -6.07
N SER A 111 4.41 -29.37 -6.85
CA SER A 111 5.25 -28.64 -7.81
C SER A 111 4.80 -28.91 -9.25
N GLY A 112 5.32 -28.17 -10.22
CA GLY A 112 5.07 -28.38 -11.65
C GLY A 112 3.73 -27.83 -12.16
N VAL A 113 2.95 -27.19 -11.30
CA VAL A 113 1.61 -26.68 -11.64
C VAL A 113 1.73 -25.39 -12.45
N ASP A 114 0.86 -25.18 -13.45
CA ASP A 114 0.69 -23.86 -14.06
C ASP A 114 -0.05 -22.93 -13.09
N THR A 115 0.69 -22.40 -12.11
CA THR A 115 0.14 -21.53 -11.08
C THR A 115 -0.38 -20.22 -11.65
N ARG A 116 0.08 -19.79 -12.84
CA ARG A 116 -0.46 -18.61 -13.51
C ARG A 116 -1.86 -18.86 -14.05
N ALA A 117 -2.08 -19.98 -14.74
CA ALA A 117 -3.41 -20.38 -15.20
C ALA A 117 -4.36 -20.57 -14.00
N LEU A 118 -3.92 -21.27 -12.96
CA LEU A 118 -4.68 -21.47 -11.73
C LEU A 118 -5.03 -20.14 -11.05
N THR A 119 -4.07 -19.22 -10.91
CA THR A 119 -4.31 -17.90 -10.32
C THR A 119 -5.29 -17.07 -11.12
N ARG A 120 -5.20 -17.09 -12.46
CA ARG A 120 -6.17 -16.40 -13.33
C ARG A 120 -7.58 -16.95 -13.12
N HIS A 121 -7.71 -18.27 -13.05
CA HIS A 121 -8.97 -18.94 -12.81
C HIS A 121 -9.59 -18.55 -11.47
N ILE A 122 -8.82 -18.61 -10.38
CA ILE A 122 -9.26 -18.18 -9.04
C ILE A 122 -9.64 -16.69 -9.05
N ARG A 123 -8.85 -15.83 -9.71
CA ARG A 123 -9.15 -14.39 -9.79
C ARG A 123 -10.45 -14.09 -10.54
N GLU A 124 -10.77 -14.86 -11.58
CA GLU A 124 -11.99 -14.69 -12.39
C GLU A 124 -13.23 -15.26 -11.70
N LYS A 125 -13.10 -16.35 -10.94
CA LYS A 125 -14.22 -17.06 -10.28
C LYS A 125 -14.41 -16.73 -8.80
N GLY A 126 -13.43 -16.09 -8.17
CA GLY A 126 -13.33 -15.98 -6.72
C GLY A 126 -12.66 -17.21 -6.10
N ALA A 127 -12.51 -17.20 -4.78
CA ALA A 127 -12.01 -18.36 -4.04
C ALA A 127 -12.97 -19.55 -4.22
N LEU A 128 -12.41 -20.74 -4.47
CA LEU A 128 -13.15 -21.94 -4.80
C LEU A 128 -12.76 -23.07 -3.86
N ARG A 129 -13.68 -23.99 -3.61
CA ARG A 129 -13.36 -25.26 -2.95
C ARG A 129 -12.57 -26.13 -3.92
N ALA A 130 -11.51 -26.76 -3.43
CA ALA A 130 -10.69 -27.66 -4.22
C ALA A 130 -10.18 -28.83 -3.39
N VAL A 131 -9.79 -29.88 -4.10
CA VAL A 131 -9.12 -31.05 -3.54
C VAL A 131 -7.80 -31.23 -4.25
N VAL A 132 -6.73 -31.44 -3.49
CA VAL A 132 -5.41 -31.85 -3.96
C VAL A 132 -5.21 -33.31 -3.57
N SER A 133 -4.91 -34.17 -4.53
CA SER A 133 -4.65 -35.59 -4.27
C SER A 133 -3.39 -36.08 -4.96
N SER A 134 -2.61 -36.87 -4.23
CA SER A 134 -1.43 -37.61 -4.72
C SER A 134 -1.68 -39.11 -4.88
N GLU A 135 -2.87 -39.59 -4.50
CA GLU A 135 -3.25 -41.01 -4.49
C GLU A 135 -4.46 -41.31 -5.39
N ALA A 136 -5.48 -40.45 -5.34
CA ALA A 136 -6.69 -40.56 -6.14
C ALA A 136 -6.56 -39.65 -7.36
N ARG A 137 -6.90 -40.19 -8.53
CA ARG A 137 -6.73 -39.48 -9.81
C ARG A 137 -8.01 -39.36 -10.64
N GLU A 138 -9.10 -39.96 -10.18
CA GLU A 138 -10.39 -39.92 -10.88
C GLU A 138 -11.04 -38.54 -10.66
N PRO A 139 -11.13 -37.68 -11.70
CA PRO A 139 -11.50 -36.28 -11.49
C PRO A 139 -12.95 -36.08 -11.06
N ARG A 140 -13.89 -36.97 -11.43
CA ARG A 140 -15.31 -36.80 -11.07
C ARG A 140 -15.52 -36.97 -9.57
N GLY A 141 -14.89 -37.97 -8.96
CA GLY A 141 -14.92 -38.24 -7.53
C GLY A 141 -14.28 -37.11 -6.74
N LEU A 142 -13.12 -36.61 -7.18
CA LEU A 142 -12.44 -35.48 -6.56
C LEU A 142 -13.25 -34.17 -6.66
N ARG A 143 -13.91 -33.93 -7.80
CA ARG A 143 -14.82 -32.79 -7.95
C ARG A 143 -16.00 -32.89 -6.99
N LYS A 144 -16.62 -34.08 -6.87
CA LYS A 144 -17.71 -34.31 -5.91
C LYS A 144 -17.25 -34.09 -4.48
N ALA A 145 -16.03 -34.53 -4.13
CA ALA A 145 -15.41 -34.25 -2.84
C ALA A 145 -15.21 -32.75 -2.61
N ALA A 146 -14.68 -32.01 -3.59
CA ALA A 146 -14.53 -30.55 -3.50
C ALA A 146 -15.87 -29.83 -3.30
N GLN A 147 -16.92 -30.24 -4.01
CA GLN A 147 -18.28 -29.70 -3.87
C GLN A 147 -18.91 -29.99 -2.50
N GLY A 148 -18.49 -31.07 -1.84
CA GLY A 148 -18.93 -31.45 -0.50
C GLY A 148 -18.22 -30.73 0.64
N LEU A 149 -17.12 -30.00 0.37
CA LEU A 149 -16.42 -29.23 1.39
C LEU A 149 -17.28 -28.06 1.89
N PRO A 150 -17.20 -27.69 3.18
CA PRO A 150 -17.84 -26.47 3.65
C PRO A 150 -17.22 -25.24 2.96
N LYS A 151 -18.03 -24.21 2.72
CA LYS A 151 -17.52 -22.91 2.24
C LYS A 151 -16.85 -22.18 3.40
N MET A 152 -15.86 -21.33 3.10
CA MET A 152 -15.17 -20.53 4.10
C MET A 152 -16.11 -19.50 4.77
N GLY A 153 -17.01 -18.90 3.98
CA GLY A 153 -18.05 -18.00 4.48
C GLY A 153 -18.93 -18.68 5.52
N GLY A 154 -19.11 -18.04 6.67
CA GLY A 154 -19.86 -18.57 7.81
C GLY A 154 -19.10 -19.53 8.73
N LEU A 155 -17.83 -19.87 8.47
CA LEU A 155 -17.03 -20.69 9.38
C LEU A 155 -16.27 -19.83 10.39
N ASP A 156 -16.42 -20.17 11.66
CA ASP A 156 -15.65 -19.61 12.77
C ASP A 156 -14.35 -20.41 12.98
N LEU A 157 -13.37 -20.15 12.12
CA LEU A 157 -12.06 -20.81 12.20
C LEU A 157 -11.15 -20.18 13.27
N ALA A 158 -11.45 -18.98 13.76
CA ALA A 158 -10.73 -18.35 14.86
C ALA A 158 -10.75 -19.23 16.12
N ARG A 159 -11.88 -19.89 16.42
CA ARG A 159 -11.99 -20.88 17.51
C ARG A 159 -11.12 -22.12 17.35
N VAL A 160 -10.72 -22.43 16.12
CA VAL A 160 -9.91 -23.62 15.82
C VAL A 160 -8.41 -23.32 15.99
N VAL A 161 -7.99 -22.07 15.78
CA VAL A 161 -6.57 -21.68 15.79
C VAL A 161 -6.14 -20.90 17.03
N THR A 162 -7.09 -20.39 17.82
CA THR A 162 -6.82 -19.69 19.08
C THR A 162 -6.03 -20.53 20.08
N CYS A 163 -5.29 -19.86 20.95
CA CYS A 163 -4.69 -20.46 22.14
C CYS A 163 -5.74 -21.04 23.10
N GLU A 164 -5.36 -22.09 23.84
CA GLU A 164 -6.23 -22.77 24.81
C GLU A 164 -6.34 -22.00 26.13
N THR A 165 -5.22 -21.45 26.61
CA THR A 165 -5.15 -20.71 27.87
C THR A 165 -4.42 -19.37 27.68
N PRO A 166 -4.79 -18.32 28.43
CA PRO A 166 -4.09 -17.05 28.37
C PRO A 166 -2.60 -17.18 28.73
N TYR A 167 -1.74 -16.48 27.99
CA TYR A 167 -0.30 -16.48 28.23
C TYR A 167 0.29 -15.07 28.00
N GLU A 168 1.48 -14.81 28.53
CA GLU A 168 2.22 -13.59 28.20
C GLU A 168 3.14 -13.83 27.01
N ALA A 169 3.06 -12.96 26.00
CA ALA A 169 3.91 -13.10 24.83
C ALA A 169 5.38 -12.83 25.21
N PRO A 170 6.33 -13.62 24.70
CA PRO A 170 7.74 -13.41 24.99
C PRO A 170 8.22 -12.09 24.38
N ALA A 171 9.01 -11.34 25.16
CA ALA A 171 9.65 -10.13 24.67
C ALA A 171 10.96 -10.47 23.93
N PRO A 172 11.22 -9.87 22.75
CA PRO A 172 12.51 -10.00 22.07
C PRO A 172 13.67 -9.49 22.91
N LEU A 173 14.87 -10.03 22.67
CA LEU A 173 16.08 -9.62 23.37
C LEU A 173 16.36 -8.13 23.10
N GLY A 174 16.54 -7.34 24.16
CA GLY A 174 16.77 -5.89 24.04
C GLY A 174 15.50 -5.04 23.96
N ALA A 175 14.31 -5.63 24.06
CA ALA A 175 13.07 -4.88 24.22
C ALA A 175 13.12 -4.04 25.52
N PRO A 176 12.57 -2.81 25.51
CA PRO A 176 12.53 -1.97 26.71
C PRO A 176 11.65 -2.61 27.79
N ALA A 177 11.85 -2.20 29.05
CA ALA A 177 10.95 -2.59 30.13
C ALA A 177 9.52 -2.16 29.78
N PRO A 178 8.51 -3.02 30.00
CA PRO A 178 7.18 -2.70 29.53
C PRO A 178 6.51 -1.64 30.41
N ASP A 179 6.08 -0.55 29.79
CA ASP A 179 5.42 0.58 30.47
C ASP A 179 3.90 0.52 30.35
N LEU A 180 3.39 -0.15 29.32
CA LEU A 180 1.95 -0.25 29.01
C LEU A 180 1.52 -1.70 28.81
N HIS A 181 0.30 -2.04 29.24
CA HIS A 181 -0.29 -3.36 29.14
C HIS A 181 -1.30 -3.46 28.00
N VAL A 182 -1.05 -4.38 27.07
CA VAL A 182 -1.99 -4.72 25.99
C VAL A 182 -2.53 -6.13 26.21
N VAL A 183 -3.85 -6.29 26.08
CA VAL A 183 -4.47 -7.61 25.96
C VAL A 183 -4.78 -7.89 24.49
N ALA A 184 -4.18 -8.95 23.95
CA ALA A 184 -4.36 -9.37 22.56
C ALA A 184 -5.35 -10.55 22.49
N TYR A 185 -6.45 -10.40 21.75
CA TYR A 185 -7.28 -11.53 21.38
C TYR A 185 -6.56 -12.37 20.33
N ASP A 186 -6.43 -13.66 20.59
CA ASP A 186 -5.90 -14.62 19.64
C ASP A 186 -7.02 -15.17 18.75
N PHE A 187 -7.19 -14.56 17.59
CA PHE A 187 -8.04 -15.10 16.52
C PHE A 187 -7.24 -15.96 15.53
N GLY A 188 -5.99 -16.30 15.84
CA GLY A 188 -4.99 -16.79 14.90
C GLY A 188 -3.80 -15.83 14.78
N VAL A 189 -3.32 -15.33 15.93
CA VAL A 189 -2.29 -14.30 15.98
C VAL A 189 -0.96 -14.79 15.43
N LYS A 190 -0.30 -13.94 14.65
CA LYS A 190 1.06 -14.14 14.18
C LYS A 190 2.10 -13.79 15.26
N ARG A 191 3.13 -14.62 15.41
CA ARG A 191 4.24 -14.42 16.36
C ARG A 191 4.92 -13.06 16.14
N SER A 192 5.13 -12.65 14.88
CA SER A 192 5.72 -11.34 14.56
C SER A 192 4.93 -10.14 15.08
N MET A 193 3.59 -10.22 15.11
CA MET A 193 2.76 -9.13 15.65
C MET A 193 3.00 -8.95 17.15
N LEU A 194 3.12 -10.05 17.89
CA LEU A 194 3.43 -10.02 19.31
C LEU A 194 4.84 -9.46 19.57
N GLY A 195 5.82 -9.87 18.75
CA GLY A 195 7.18 -9.33 18.79
C GLY A 195 7.22 -7.82 18.57
N HIS A 196 6.55 -7.31 17.53
CA HIS A 196 6.49 -5.88 17.25
C HIS A 196 5.83 -5.05 18.36
N LEU A 197 4.83 -5.60 19.06
CA LEU A 197 4.23 -4.95 20.23
C LEU A 197 5.24 -4.92 21.39
N ALA A 198 5.88 -6.04 21.70
CA ALA A 198 6.86 -6.11 22.77
C ALA A 198 8.07 -5.18 22.52
N GLU A 199 8.58 -5.08 21.28
CA GLU A 199 9.66 -4.16 20.89
C GLU A 199 9.32 -2.68 21.16
N ARG A 200 8.03 -2.34 21.21
CA ARG A 200 7.55 -0.98 21.49
C ARG A 200 7.28 -0.74 22.98
N GLY A 201 7.65 -1.67 23.85
CA GLY A 201 7.49 -1.54 25.31
C GLY A 201 6.10 -1.93 25.82
N PHE A 202 5.34 -2.72 25.06
CA PHE A 202 4.07 -3.27 25.54
C PHE A 202 4.28 -4.62 26.22
N ARG A 203 3.78 -4.78 27.45
CA ARG A 203 3.52 -6.11 28.01
C ARG A 203 2.28 -6.66 27.33
N VAL A 204 2.39 -7.80 26.65
CA VAL A 204 1.28 -8.37 25.88
C VAL A 204 0.76 -9.63 26.55
N THR A 205 -0.48 -9.60 27.04
CA THR A 205 -1.22 -10.80 27.47
C THR A 205 -2.09 -11.28 26.33
N VAL A 206 -1.82 -12.45 25.80
CA VAL A 206 -2.62 -13.10 24.78
C VAL A 206 -3.75 -13.88 25.45
N VAL A 207 -4.97 -13.73 24.95
CA VAL A 207 -6.17 -14.41 25.48
C VAL A 207 -6.91 -15.17 24.38
N PRO A 208 -7.58 -16.29 24.71
CA PRO A 208 -8.35 -17.04 23.73
C PRO A 208 -9.41 -16.18 23.02
N ALA A 209 -9.72 -16.51 21.77
CA ALA A 209 -10.73 -15.83 20.94
C ALA A 209 -12.05 -15.56 21.69
N GLN A 210 -12.51 -16.53 22.48
CA GLN A 210 -13.81 -16.49 23.16
C GLN A 210 -13.79 -15.79 24.53
N THR A 211 -12.64 -15.24 24.94
CA THR A 211 -12.52 -14.55 26.24
C THR A 211 -13.55 -13.43 26.32
N SER A 212 -14.24 -13.31 27.46
CA SER A 212 -15.25 -12.26 27.59
C SER A 212 -14.60 -10.88 27.74
N ALA A 213 -15.24 -9.83 27.22
CA ALA A 213 -14.79 -8.46 27.44
C ALA A 213 -14.65 -8.12 28.94
N ARG A 214 -15.52 -8.67 29.80
CA ARG A 214 -15.45 -8.47 31.25
C ARG A 214 -14.16 -9.03 31.85
N GLU A 215 -13.72 -10.20 31.40
CA GLU A 215 -12.46 -10.81 31.85
C GLU A 215 -11.24 -10.04 31.33
N VAL A 216 -11.28 -9.58 30.09
CA VAL A 216 -10.24 -8.69 29.54
C VAL A 216 -10.14 -7.41 30.37
N LEU A 217 -11.26 -6.76 30.67
CA LEU A 217 -11.27 -5.52 31.44
C LEU A 217 -10.84 -5.70 32.91
N LYS A 218 -11.07 -6.86 33.52
CA LYS A 218 -10.54 -7.18 34.87
C LYS A 218 -9.01 -7.15 34.92
N ARG A 219 -8.35 -7.38 33.78
CA ARG A 219 -6.88 -7.32 33.66
C ARG A 219 -6.34 -5.89 33.57
N LYS A 220 -7.22 -4.88 33.53
CA LYS A 220 -6.88 -3.45 33.44
C LYS A 220 -5.88 -3.12 32.32
N PRO A 221 -6.14 -3.53 31.06
CA PRO A 221 -5.25 -3.19 29.96
C PRO A 221 -5.30 -1.69 29.64
N ASP A 222 -4.17 -1.14 29.21
CA ASP A 222 -4.06 0.17 28.58
C ASP A 222 -4.54 0.14 27.12
N GLY A 223 -4.50 -1.04 26.49
CA GLY A 223 -5.00 -1.25 25.13
C GLY A 223 -5.50 -2.67 24.88
N VAL A 224 -6.44 -2.81 23.93
CA VAL A 224 -6.90 -4.11 23.43
C VAL A 224 -6.48 -4.25 21.97
N PHE A 225 -5.80 -5.35 21.65
CA PHE A 225 -5.39 -5.69 20.30
C PHE A 225 -6.25 -6.84 19.77
N LEU A 226 -6.76 -6.71 18.55
CA LEU A 226 -7.52 -7.75 17.86
C LEU A 226 -6.62 -8.28 16.74
N SER A 227 -6.18 -9.53 16.84
CA SER A 227 -5.26 -10.11 15.86
C SER A 227 -5.93 -10.40 14.52
N ASN A 228 -5.11 -10.78 13.53
CA ASN A 228 -5.59 -11.49 12.35
C ASN A 228 -6.21 -12.85 12.73
N GLY A 229 -6.92 -13.45 11.78
CA GLY A 229 -7.49 -14.79 11.92
C GLY A 229 -8.08 -15.34 10.63
N PRO A 230 -8.29 -16.66 10.55
CA PRO A 230 -8.91 -17.32 9.40
C PRO A 230 -10.45 -17.25 9.45
N GLY A 231 -11.08 -17.57 8.33
CA GLY A 231 -12.52 -17.72 8.22
C GLY A 231 -13.26 -16.40 8.04
N ASP A 232 -14.56 -16.42 8.38
CA ASP A 232 -15.46 -15.28 8.17
C ASP A 232 -15.63 -14.47 9.47
N PRO A 233 -15.21 -13.20 9.52
CA PRO A 233 -15.43 -12.34 10.68
C PRO A 233 -16.90 -12.26 11.13
N ALA A 234 -17.87 -12.42 10.22
CA ALA A 234 -19.29 -12.42 10.56
C ALA A 234 -19.70 -13.62 11.43
N ALA A 235 -18.96 -14.73 11.38
CA ALA A 235 -19.18 -15.90 12.22
C ALA A 235 -18.63 -15.72 13.65
N VAL A 236 -17.76 -14.73 13.87
CA VAL A 236 -17.06 -14.46 15.14
C VAL A 236 -17.90 -13.55 16.06
N GLY A 237 -19.16 -13.93 16.29
CA GLY A 237 -20.13 -13.08 17.00
C GLY A 237 -19.76 -12.73 18.45
N TYR A 238 -18.95 -13.55 19.12
CA TYR A 238 -18.42 -13.23 20.46
C TYR A 238 -17.42 -12.07 20.43
N ALA A 239 -16.59 -11.99 19.38
CA ALA A 239 -15.63 -10.89 19.22
C ALA A 239 -16.38 -9.59 18.94
N VAL A 240 -17.41 -9.63 18.07
CA VAL A 240 -18.28 -8.47 17.82
C VAL A 240 -18.89 -7.96 19.13
N LYS A 241 -19.47 -8.84 19.96
CA LYS A 241 -20.02 -8.46 21.28
C LYS A 241 -18.95 -7.91 22.22
N ALA A 242 -17.74 -8.47 22.21
CA ALA A 242 -16.65 -7.97 23.03
C ALA A 242 -16.21 -6.57 22.59
N VAL A 243 -16.08 -6.35 21.28
CA VAL A 243 -15.78 -5.05 20.68
C VAL A 243 -16.91 -4.06 20.95
N GLU A 244 -18.17 -4.44 20.83
CA GLU A 244 -19.31 -3.61 21.21
C GLU A 244 -19.31 -3.22 22.69
N LEU A 245 -18.67 -3.98 23.57
CA LEU A 245 -18.50 -3.61 24.98
C LEU A 245 -17.27 -2.72 25.22
N PHE A 246 -16.19 -2.94 24.48
CA PHE A 246 -15.02 -2.05 24.50
C PHE A 246 -15.36 -0.70 23.89
N VAL A 247 -15.93 -0.71 22.69
CA VAL A 247 -16.49 0.43 21.98
C VAL A 247 -17.77 0.91 22.64
N GLY A 248 -18.54 0.09 23.34
CA GLY A 248 -19.69 0.54 24.15
C GLY A 248 -19.28 1.39 25.34
N ARG A 249 -18.01 1.33 25.74
CA ARG A 249 -17.36 2.32 26.60
C ARG A 249 -16.77 3.52 25.84
N SER A 250 -16.54 3.41 24.53
CA SER A 250 -16.10 4.49 23.62
C SER A 250 -17.25 5.26 22.97
N ASN A 251 -18.42 4.62 22.85
CA ASN A 251 -19.71 5.25 22.80
C ASN A 251 -19.89 5.81 24.19
N VAL A 252 -20.09 7.09 24.25
CA VAL A 252 -20.55 7.75 25.45
C VAL A 252 -21.99 7.27 25.64
N GLN A 253 -22.20 6.06 26.15
CA GLN A 253 -23.45 5.70 26.76
C GLN A 253 -23.36 6.18 28.20
N ASP A 254 -24.00 7.31 28.42
CA ASP A 254 -24.17 7.91 29.73
C ASP A 254 -25.53 7.44 30.25
N PHE A 255 -25.62 6.99 31.50
CA PHE A 255 -26.91 6.61 32.09
C PHE A 255 -27.76 7.85 32.47
N ASP A 256 -27.25 9.06 32.18
CA ASP A 256 -27.98 10.31 32.32
C ASP A 256 -28.90 10.57 31.11
N PRO A 257 -30.23 10.54 31.29
CA PRO A 257 -31.22 10.75 30.23
C PRO A 257 -31.25 12.19 29.71
N ALA A 258 -30.58 13.15 30.37
CA ALA A 258 -30.59 14.54 29.93
C ALA A 258 -29.97 14.70 28.54
N SER A 259 -30.70 15.40 27.65
CA SER A 259 -30.21 15.74 26.32
C SER A 259 -29.08 16.77 26.40
N ARG A 260 -28.01 16.57 25.64
CA ARG A 260 -26.84 17.46 25.60
C ARG A 260 -26.10 17.32 24.28
N ASP A 261 -25.39 18.36 23.87
CA ASP A 261 -24.54 18.32 22.68
C ASP A 261 -23.09 18.63 23.06
N TYR A 262 -22.13 17.99 22.40
CA TYR A 262 -20.70 18.31 22.50
C TYR A 262 -20.24 18.93 21.18
N ILE A 263 -19.67 20.13 21.26
CA ILE A 263 -19.17 20.85 20.10
C ILE A 263 -17.68 21.06 20.28
N ALA A 264 -16.93 20.47 19.36
CA ALA A 264 -15.49 20.65 19.24
C ALA A 264 -15.17 21.22 17.86
N TRP A 265 -14.04 21.90 17.75
CA TRP A 265 -13.57 22.43 16.49
C TRP A 265 -12.05 22.37 16.38
N HIS A 266 -11.56 22.47 15.16
CA HIS A 266 -10.14 22.59 14.90
C HIS A 266 -9.94 23.64 13.81
N CYS A 267 -9.15 24.66 14.14
CA CYS A 267 -8.71 25.67 13.18
C CYS A 267 -7.34 25.27 12.65
N ASP A 268 -7.18 25.38 11.34
CA ASP A 268 -5.91 25.21 10.65
C ASP A 268 -5.86 26.24 9.53
N GLY A 269 -4.97 27.22 9.63
CA GLY A 269 -4.85 28.33 8.68
C GLY A 269 -6.18 29.07 8.44
N ASP A 270 -6.64 29.03 7.19
CA ASP A 270 -7.84 29.67 6.66
C ASP A 270 -9.14 28.87 6.83
N LEU A 271 -9.09 27.70 7.50
CA LEU A 271 -10.24 26.81 7.65
C LEU A 271 -10.52 26.48 9.12
N VAL A 272 -11.79 26.23 9.40
CA VAL A 272 -12.26 25.65 10.66
C VAL A 272 -13.17 24.46 10.40
N ALA A 273 -12.90 23.35 11.07
CA ALA A 273 -13.74 22.16 11.08
C ALA A 273 -14.50 22.10 12.41
N PHE A 274 -15.83 21.94 12.37
CA PHE A 274 -16.69 21.77 13.53
C PHE A 274 -17.26 20.34 13.56
N ILE A 275 -17.21 19.71 14.73
CA ILE A 275 -17.88 18.44 15.01
C ILE A 275 -18.92 18.67 16.10
N VAL A 276 -20.15 18.22 15.83
CA VAL A 276 -21.24 18.21 16.81
C VAL A 276 -21.65 16.76 17.09
N PHE A 277 -21.48 16.34 18.34
CA PHE A 277 -22.08 15.10 18.84
C PHE A 277 -23.36 15.40 19.57
N THR A 278 -24.46 14.80 19.11
CA THR A 278 -25.77 14.96 19.73
C THR A 278 -26.07 13.78 20.65
N MET A 279 -26.37 14.05 21.91
CA MET A 279 -26.74 13.04 22.91
C MET A 279 -28.21 13.19 23.30
N ARG A 280 -28.97 12.10 23.19
CA ARG A 280 -30.37 12.03 23.61
C ARG A 280 -30.58 10.73 24.38
N ASP A 281 -31.30 10.77 25.49
CA ASP A 281 -31.60 9.61 26.33
C ASP A 281 -30.35 8.77 26.70
N GLY A 282 -29.25 9.47 27.01
CA GLY A 282 -28.00 8.82 27.38
C GLY A 282 -27.20 8.20 26.22
N ARG A 283 -27.67 8.30 24.98
CA ARG A 283 -27.02 7.72 23.79
C ARG A 283 -26.64 8.80 22.78
N MET A 284 -25.54 8.56 22.06
CA MET A 284 -25.20 9.39 20.91
C MET A 284 -26.19 9.10 19.77
N LYS A 285 -26.99 10.11 19.39
CA LYS A 285 -28.00 10.00 18.34
C LYS A 285 -27.46 10.37 16.96
N GLY A 286 -26.44 11.22 16.89
CA GLY A 286 -25.90 11.69 15.63
C GLY A 286 -24.58 12.42 15.78
N ARG A 287 -23.84 12.44 14.67
CA ARG A 287 -22.61 13.20 14.49
C ARG A 287 -22.77 14.04 13.24
N ASP A 288 -22.69 15.35 13.39
CA ASP A 288 -22.58 16.28 12.27
C ASP A 288 -21.15 16.80 12.15
N SER A 289 -20.72 17.04 10.92
CA SER A 289 -19.39 17.56 10.58
C SER A 289 -19.55 18.70 9.59
N PHE A 290 -18.88 19.83 9.87
CA PHE A 290 -18.92 21.02 9.04
C PHE A 290 -17.52 21.55 8.84
N ILE A 291 -17.26 22.10 7.66
CA ILE A 291 -16.04 22.84 7.36
C ILE A 291 -16.42 24.15 6.73
N ALA A 292 -15.84 25.22 7.24
CA ALA A 292 -16.05 26.57 6.73
C ALA A 292 -14.72 27.33 6.66
N PRO A 293 -14.62 28.35 5.80
CA PRO A 293 -13.55 29.33 5.90
C PRO A 293 -13.57 30.02 7.26
N LEU A 294 -12.39 30.24 7.84
CA LEU A 294 -12.23 30.99 9.08
C LEU A 294 -12.12 32.48 8.75
N TYR A 295 -13.24 33.20 8.89
CA TYR A 295 -13.26 34.66 8.79
C TYR A 295 -13.17 35.28 10.19
N GLY A 296 -12.19 36.16 10.40
CA GLY A 296 -12.00 36.84 11.68
C GLY A 296 -11.39 35.95 12.74
N THR A 297 -11.82 36.13 13.98
CA THR A 297 -11.32 35.37 15.13
C THR A 297 -12.00 34.01 15.28
N GLU A 298 -11.32 33.07 15.92
CA GLU A 298 -11.89 31.79 16.29
C GLU A 298 -13.18 31.93 17.11
N GLU A 299 -13.25 32.93 17.99
CA GLU A 299 -14.45 33.20 18.80
C GLU A 299 -15.66 33.61 17.94
N GLU A 300 -15.47 34.50 16.96
CA GLU A 300 -16.52 34.94 16.04
C GLU A 300 -17.02 33.79 15.16
N ALA A 301 -16.11 32.92 14.71
CA ALA A 301 -16.47 31.74 13.93
C ALA A 301 -17.34 30.76 14.74
N ILE A 302 -17.01 30.52 16.01
CA ILE A 302 -17.82 29.67 16.90
C ILE A 302 -19.20 30.30 17.14
N GLN A 303 -19.27 31.61 17.41
CA GLN A 303 -20.55 32.29 17.63
C GLN A 303 -21.46 32.18 16.40
N SER A 304 -20.90 32.45 15.22
CA SER A 304 -21.62 32.36 13.94
C SER A 304 -22.06 30.93 13.64
N PHE A 305 -21.21 29.94 13.95
CA PHE A 305 -21.56 28.53 13.83
C PHE A 305 -22.72 28.14 14.75
N LEU A 306 -22.68 28.53 16.04
CA LEU A 306 -23.73 28.18 16.99
C LEU A 306 -25.09 28.80 16.60
N VAL A 307 -25.09 30.04 16.11
CA VAL A 307 -26.31 30.73 15.64
C VAL A 307 -26.87 30.10 14.37
N SER A 308 -26.01 29.64 13.45
CA SER A 308 -26.45 29.01 12.20
C SER A 308 -26.86 27.53 12.37
N TYR A 309 -26.18 26.81 13.27
CA TYR A 309 -26.44 25.39 13.54
C TYR A 309 -27.77 25.17 14.26
N TYR A 310 -28.10 26.01 15.25
CA TYR A 310 -29.37 25.88 15.98
C TYR A 310 -30.44 26.80 15.39
N SER A 311 -31.57 26.21 15.05
CA SER A 311 -32.70 26.89 14.38
C SER A 311 -34.04 26.42 14.94
N ALA A 312 -35.16 26.95 14.43
CA ALA A 312 -36.49 26.50 14.80
C ALA A 312 -36.72 25.00 14.48
N GLU A 313 -36.04 24.46 13.47
CA GLU A 313 -36.09 23.04 13.07
C GLU A 313 -35.09 22.18 13.86
N ARG A 314 -34.05 22.81 14.42
CA ARG A 314 -32.99 22.15 15.20
C ARG A 314 -32.79 22.88 16.53
N LEU A 315 -33.70 22.63 17.47
CA LEU A 315 -33.66 23.25 18.78
C LEU A 315 -32.44 22.77 19.61
N PRO A 316 -31.77 23.67 20.34
CA PRO A 316 -30.65 23.30 21.20
C PRO A 316 -31.10 22.52 22.44
N PRO A 317 -30.25 21.61 22.97
CA PRO A 317 -30.53 20.94 24.23
C PRO A 317 -30.38 21.88 25.44
N PRO A 318 -30.79 21.45 26.65
CA PRO A 318 -30.57 22.22 27.88
C PRO A 318 -29.10 22.51 28.20
N SER A 319 -28.18 21.66 27.75
CA SER A 319 -26.74 21.78 28.01
C SER A 319 -25.94 21.54 26.73
N ILE A 320 -25.04 22.47 26.40
CA ILE A 320 -24.06 22.35 25.32
C ILE A 320 -22.67 22.42 25.94
N TYR A 321 -21.85 21.41 25.67
CA TYR A 321 -20.46 21.36 26.12
C TYR A 321 -19.55 21.83 24.98
N LEU A 322 -18.63 22.75 25.31
CA LEU A 322 -17.65 23.30 24.38
C LEU A 322 -16.24 22.84 24.77
N MET A 323 -15.34 22.70 23.79
CA MET A 323 -13.96 22.27 24.03
C MET A 323 -13.13 23.25 24.87
N LYS A 324 -13.45 24.56 24.79
CA LYS A 324 -12.79 25.62 25.56
C LYS A 324 -13.75 26.78 25.84
N THR A 325 -13.38 27.62 26.80
CA THR A 325 -14.16 28.80 27.19
C THR A 325 -14.22 29.80 26.04
N THR A 326 -15.42 30.27 25.71
CA THR A 326 -15.68 31.26 24.66
C THR A 326 -16.80 32.20 25.12
N ALA A 327 -16.84 33.43 24.60
CA ALA A 327 -17.90 34.39 24.87
C ALA A 327 -19.26 33.92 24.31
N THR A 328 -20.00 33.14 25.08
CA THR A 328 -21.30 32.54 24.67
C THR A 328 -22.52 33.31 25.16
N LYS A 329 -22.34 34.38 25.95
CA LYS A 329 -23.46 35.21 26.46
C LYS A 329 -24.36 35.76 25.35
N PRO A 330 -23.83 36.35 24.26
CA PRO A 330 -24.67 36.86 23.17
C PRO A 330 -25.47 35.74 22.48
N VAL A 331 -24.84 34.59 22.25
CA VAL A 331 -25.47 33.41 21.64
C VAL A 331 -26.59 32.85 22.53
N ALA A 332 -26.36 32.74 23.84
CA ALA A 332 -27.37 32.28 24.78
C ALA A 332 -28.59 33.23 24.82
N GLN A 333 -28.37 34.55 24.70
CA GLN A 333 -29.44 35.54 24.63
C GLN A 333 -30.22 35.43 23.31
N TYR A 334 -29.53 35.25 22.18
CA TYR A 334 -30.14 35.00 20.88
C TYR A 334 -31.04 33.75 20.91
N ILE A 335 -30.51 32.61 21.35
CA ILE A 335 -31.27 31.34 21.45
C ILE A 335 -32.52 31.52 22.31
N ARG A 336 -32.41 32.22 23.45
CA ARG A 336 -33.55 32.45 24.33
C ARG A 336 -34.62 33.35 23.69
N ARG A 337 -34.21 34.38 22.94
CA ARG A 337 -35.11 35.35 22.33
C ARG A 337 -35.79 34.80 21.08
N GLU A 338 -35.04 34.20 20.18
CA GLU A 338 -35.53 33.75 18.86
C GLU A 338 -36.11 32.33 18.91
N LEU A 339 -35.51 31.43 19.69
CA LEU A 339 -35.93 30.02 19.75
C LEU A 339 -36.76 29.70 21.01
N GLY A 340 -36.84 30.61 21.98
CA GLY A 340 -37.60 30.41 23.22
C GLY A 340 -37.02 29.38 24.19
N VAL A 341 -35.82 28.85 23.93
CA VAL A 341 -35.18 27.79 24.72
C VAL A 341 -34.10 28.35 25.64
N LYS A 342 -33.98 27.83 26.86
CA LYS A 342 -32.87 28.15 27.77
C LYS A 342 -31.80 27.06 27.70
N THR A 343 -30.62 27.43 27.23
CA THR A 343 -29.47 26.54 27.10
C THR A 343 -28.28 27.03 27.90
N ARG A 344 -27.55 26.11 28.54
CA ARG A 344 -26.31 26.39 29.27
C ARG A 344 -25.11 25.93 28.46
N PHE A 345 -24.12 26.81 28.31
CA PHE A 345 -22.81 26.46 27.75
C PHE A 345 -21.86 26.07 28.87
N LEU A 346 -21.23 24.90 28.77
CA LEU A 346 -20.42 24.28 29.82
C LEU A 346 -19.08 23.82 29.25
N ILE A 347 -18.08 23.72 30.12
CA ILE A 347 -16.81 23.05 29.82
C ILE A 347 -16.84 21.68 30.49
N PRO A 348 -16.43 20.60 29.81
CA PRO A 348 -16.42 19.26 30.39
C PRO A 348 -15.42 19.19 31.56
N LYS A 349 -15.94 19.15 32.79
CA LYS A 349 -15.14 18.97 34.02
C LYS A 349 -15.16 17.53 34.53
N GLU A 350 -16.26 16.82 34.30
CA GLU A 350 -16.39 15.41 34.69
C GLU A 350 -15.76 14.51 33.63
N GLN A 351 -15.13 13.42 34.07
CA GLN A 351 -14.40 12.49 33.21
C GLN A 351 -15.27 11.95 32.04
N ARG A 352 -16.57 11.74 32.28
CA ARG A 352 -17.51 11.28 31.25
C ARG A 352 -17.70 12.26 30.09
N HIS A 353 -17.82 13.54 30.38
CA HIS A 353 -17.97 14.59 29.37
C HIS A 353 -16.65 14.86 28.66
N ALA A 354 -15.53 14.72 29.39
CA ALA A 354 -14.19 14.85 28.83
C ALA A 354 -13.92 13.77 27.76
N ALA A 355 -14.35 12.53 27.98
CA ALA A 355 -14.21 11.46 26.99
C ALA A 355 -14.94 11.76 25.67
N SER A 356 -16.21 12.22 25.75
CA SER A 356 -16.99 12.61 24.57
C SER A 356 -16.36 13.79 23.83
N MET A 357 -15.89 14.78 24.59
CA MET A 357 -15.25 15.96 24.05
C MET A 357 -13.93 15.61 23.36
N ASN A 358 -13.10 14.77 23.96
CA ASN A 358 -11.82 14.35 23.36
C ASN A 358 -12.04 13.62 22.05
N LEU A 359 -13.07 12.77 21.96
CA LEU A 359 -13.43 12.12 20.71
C LEU A 359 -13.91 13.13 19.65
N ALA A 360 -14.69 14.14 20.05
CA ALA A 360 -15.13 15.20 19.15
C ALA A 360 -13.94 16.06 18.65
N ILE A 361 -12.98 16.38 19.53
CA ILE A 361 -11.74 17.11 19.19
C ILE A 361 -10.90 16.30 18.19
N GLN A 362 -10.73 15.00 18.43
CA GLN A 362 -9.97 14.13 17.54
C GLN A 362 -10.62 14.06 16.15
N ASN A 363 -11.95 13.90 16.09
CA ASN A 363 -12.68 13.92 14.83
C ASN A 363 -12.55 15.25 14.08
N ALA A 364 -12.55 16.39 14.79
CA ALA A 364 -12.39 17.69 14.15
C ALA A 364 -11.02 17.83 13.48
N ARG A 365 -9.96 17.29 14.11
CA ARG A 365 -8.62 17.22 13.52
C ARG A 365 -8.56 16.30 12.30
N GLU A 366 -9.15 15.11 12.40
CA GLU A 366 -9.17 14.14 11.28
C GLU A 366 -9.93 14.67 10.07
N GLU A 367 -11.07 15.34 10.29
CA GLU A 367 -11.82 15.96 9.21
C GLU A 367 -11.01 17.08 8.53
N MET A 368 -10.27 17.89 9.32
CA MET A 368 -9.37 18.90 8.77
C MET A 368 -8.25 18.28 7.93
N ILE A 369 -7.60 17.21 8.41
CA ILE A 369 -6.54 16.51 7.67
C ILE A 369 -7.07 15.97 6.34
N LYS A 370 -8.26 15.35 6.37
CA LYS A 370 -8.91 14.84 5.17
C LYS A 370 -9.20 15.97 4.19
N LYS A 371 -9.73 17.10 4.68
CA LYS A 371 -10.06 18.24 3.82
C LYS A 371 -8.83 18.91 3.24
N ARG A 372 -7.75 19.06 4.01
CA ARG A 372 -6.45 19.55 3.51
C ARG A 372 -5.89 18.64 2.42
N ARG A 373 -6.04 17.32 2.55
CA ARG A 373 -5.68 16.38 1.47
C ARG A 373 -6.55 16.52 0.23
N GLU A 374 -7.84 16.81 0.38
CA GLU A 374 -8.79 16.98 -0.74
C GLU A 374 -8.63 18.33 -1.46
N ILE A 375 -8.36 19.42 -0.73
CA ILE A 375 -8.15 20.76 -1.30
C ILE A 375 -6.82 20.84 -2.06
N GLY A 376 -5.87 19.95 -1.74
CA GLY A 376 -4.48 20.09 -2.16
C GLY A 376 -3.76 21.15 -1.32
N ASP A 377 -2.43 21.20 -1.43
CA ASP A 377 -1.60 22.07 -0.59
C ASP A 377 -1.57 23.50 -1.14
N THR A 378 -2.74 24.12 -1.36
CA THR A 378 -2.85 25.48 -1.91
C THR A 378 -2.05 26.49 -1.07
N GLN A 379 -2.00 26.28 0.24
CA GLN A 379 -1.17 27.07 1.14
C GLN A 379 0.33 26.86 0.87
N ALA A 380 0.81 25.63 0.67
CA ALA A 380 2.19 25.41 0.23
C ALA A 380 2.47 25.98 -1.16
N LEU A 381 1.50 26.00 -2.08
CA LEU A 381 1.66 26.66 -3.38
C LEU A 381 1.74 28.19 -3.24
N VAL A 382 1.00 28.79 -2.29
CA VAL A 382 1.09 30.22 -1.97
C VAL A 382 2.44 30.56 -1.35
N GLU A 383 2.93 29.71 -0.45
CA GLU A 383 4.26 29.84 0.13
C GLU A 383 5.35 29.61 -0.91
N LEU A 384 5.18 28.64 -1.81
CA LEU A 384 6.10 28.39 -2.92
C LEU A 384 6.17 29.60 -3.87
N ARG A 385 5.02 30.18 -4.23
CA ARG A 385 4.95 31.43 -5.01
C ARG A 385 5.75 32.53 -4.32
N SER A 386 5.52 32.72 -3.02
CA SER A 386 6.15 33.79 -2.25
C SER A 386 7.65 33.55 -2.06
N ALA A 387 8.07 32.31 -1.83
CA ALA A 387 9.45 31.92 -1.60
C ALA A 387 10.31 31.99 -2.86
N LEU A 388 9.75 31.65 -4.03
CA LEU A 388 10.45 31.72 -5.31
C LEU A 388 10.23 33.04 -6.06
N GLY A 389 9.28 33.87 -5.62
CA GLY A 389 8.96 35.15 -6.27
C GLY A 389 8.20 35.00 -7.59
N LEU A 390 7.37 33.96 -7.73
CA LEU A 390 6.66 33.64 -8.98
C LEU A 390 5.54 34.65 -9.26
N ALA A 391 5.30 34.95 -10.53
CA ALA A 391 4.27 35.90 -10.96
C ALA A 391 2.83 35.42 -10.65
N SER A 392 2.61 34.10 -10.71
CA SER A 392 1.31 33.47 -10.49
C SER A 392 1.41 32.27 -9.55
N LEU A 393 0.27 31.80 -9.05
CA LEU A 393 0.23 30.62 -8.17
C LEU A 393 0.53 29.37 -9.02
N PRO A 394 1.54 28.55 -8.66
CA PRO A 394 1.97 27.43 -9.51
C PRO A 394 1.01 26.25 -9.39
N MET A 395 -0.14 26.33 -10.06
CA MET A 395 -1.19 25.31 -10.01
C MET A 395 -0.84 24.10 -10.86
N ARG A 396 -0.10 24.28 -11.95
CA ARG A 396 0.41 23.22 -12.81
C ARG A 396 1.93 23.25 -12.85
N ILE A 397 2.55 22.19 -12.33
CA ILE A 397 4.00 22.08 -12.22
C ILE A 397 4.47 20.87 -13.04
N GLU A 398 5.48 21.04 -13.90
CA GLU A 398 6.09 19.96 -14.68
C GLU A 398 7.54 19.72 -14.24
N GLY A 399 7.87 18.47 -13.89
CA GLY A 399 9.18 18.07 -13.37
C GLY A 399 10.00 17.26 -14.38
N PHE A 400 11.29 17.58 -14.54
CA PHE A 400 12.22 16.88 -15.44
C PHE A 400 13.40 16.24 -14.70
N ASP A 401 13.76 15.02 -15.08
CA ASP A 401 14.98 14.30 -14.64
C ASP A 401 15.66 13.65 -15.85
N ILE A 402 17.00 13.61 -15.85
CA ILE A 402 17.80 12.98 -16.90
C ILE A 402 18.41 11.68 -16.37
N ALA A 403 18.07 10.57 -17.03
CA ALA A 403 18.61 9.26 -16.70
C ALA A 403 19.48 8.71 -17.83
N HIS A 404 20.70 8.29 -17.48
CA HIS A 404 21.59 7.55 -18.38
C HIS A 404 21.32 6.06 -18.32
N LEU A 405 21.01 5.46 -19.47
CA LEU A 405 20.64 4.06 -19.57
C LEU A 405 21.79 3.25 -20.19
N ALA A 406 22.41 2.44 -19.34
CA ALA A 406 23.36 1.38 -19.71
C ALA A 406 24.44 1.80 -20.74
N GLY A 407 24.90 3.06 -20.67
CA GLY A 407 25.98 3.60 -21.51
C GLY A 407 25.67 3.78 -22.99
N LYS A 408 24.42 3.61 -23.44
CA LYS A 408 24.07 3.68 -24.88
C LYS A 408 22.93 4.64 -25.22
N ASN A 409 22.03 4.96 -24.29
CA ASN A 409 20.91 5.87 -24.54
C ASN A 409 20.66 6.79 -23.34
N THR A 410 20.41 8.07 -23.58
CA THR A 410 19.96 9.03 -22.57
C THR A 410 18.46 9.23 -22.68
N VAL A 411 17.74 9.23 -21.55
CA VAL A 411 16.30 9.50 -21.51
C VAL A 411 15.99 10.58 -20.49
N ALA A 412 15.23 11.58 -20.91
CA ALA A 412 14.58 12.51 -19.99
C ALA A 412 13.22 11.96 -19.57
N SER A 413 12.89 12.08 -18.29
CA SER A 413 11.57 11.76 -17.76
C SER A 413 10.85 13.06 -17.39
N LEU A 414 9.54 13.09 -17.67
CA LEU A 414 8.66 14.20 -17.36
C LEU A 414 7.49 13.71 -16.52
N ILE A 415 7.27 14.37 -15.40
CA ILE A 415 6.08 14.20 -14.57
C ILE A 415 5.30 15.53 -14.49
N SER A 416 4.03 15.45 -14.14
CA SER A 416 3.15 16.61 -14.04
C SER A 416 2.37 16.57 -12.75
N PHE A 417 2.21 17.72 -12.10
CA PHE A 417 1.40 17.94 -10.92
C PHE A 417 0.34 18.99 -11.25
N LYS A 418 -0.88 18.80 -10.74
CA LYS A 418 -1.97 19.76 -10.79
C LYS A 418 -2.51 19.97 -9.37
N ASN A 419 -2.57 21.21 -8.92
CA ASN A 419 -2.97 21.63 -7.57
C ASN A 419 -2.17 20.92 -6.46
N GLY A 420 -0.86 20.72 -6.68
CA GLY A 420 0.02 20.02 -5.73
C GLY A 420 -0.15 18.49 -5.71
N ILE A 421 -0.92 17.91 -6.64
CA ILE A 421 -1.19 16.46 -6.70
C ILE A 421 -0.64 15.86 -8.02
N PRO A 422 -0.04 14.65 -8.01
CA PRO A 422 0.42 13.96 -9.22
C PRO A 422 -0.65 13.76 -10.30
N ASP A 423 -0.44 14.34 -11.48
CA ASP A 423 -1.25 14.11 -12.69
C ASP A 423 -0.58 13.11 -13.63
N LYS A 424 -0.79 11.82 -13.32
CA LYS A 424 -0.17 10.68 -14.03
C LYS A 424 -0.53 10.61 -15.52
N ARG A 425 -1.63 11.23 -15.96
CA ARG A 425 -2.04 11.20 -17.38
C ARG A 425 -1.05 11.96 -18.26
N ASN A 426 -0.31 12.90 -17.69
CA ASN A 426 0.64 13.76 -18.38
C ASN A 426 2.11 13.33 -18.24
N TYR A 427 2.38 12.14 -17.72
CA TYR A 427 3.76 11.63 -17.58
C TYR A 427 4.32 11.17 -18.92
N ARG A 428 5.58 11.50 -19.23
CA ARG A 428 6.20 11.20 -20.53
C ARG A 428 7.68 10.84 -20.38
N TYR A 429 8.19 10.05 -21.34
CA TYR A 429 9.62 9.82 -21.50
C TYR A 429 10.08 10.35 -22.86
N PHE A 430 11.23 11.03 -22.88
CA PHE A 430 11.87 11.52 -24.09
C PHE A 430 13.19 10.79 -24.30
N ARG A 431 13.26 9.95 -25.34
CA ARG A 431 14.53 9.39 -25.80
C ARG A 431 15.32 10.48 -26.52
N ILE A 432 16.49 10.80 -26.00
CA ILE A 432 17.38 11.84 -26.53
C ILE A 432 18.08 11.30 -27.78
N LYS A 433 18.02 12.06 -28.87
CA LYS A 433 18.57 11.68 -30.18
C LYS A 433 19.73 12.55 -30.64
N SER A 434 19.83 13.77 -30.10
CA SER A 434 20.83 14.77 -30.46
C SER A 434 22.25 14.39 -30.03
N LEU A 435 22.40 13.51 -29.03
CA LEU A 435 23.68 13.01 -28.56
C LEU A 435 24.17 11.82 -29.40
N GLY A 436 25.41 11.90 -29.88
CA GLY A 436 26.08 10.76 -30.52
C GLY A 436 26.10 9.53 -29.60
N LYS A 437 26.23 8.32 -30.16
CA LYS A 437 26.19 7.06 -29.39
C LYS A 437 27.21 7.09 -28.24
N GLY A 438 26.73 7.28 -27.01
CA GLY A 438 27.54 7.23 -25.78
C GLY A 438 28.04 8.59 -25.24
N ALA A 439 27.69 9.72 -25.86
CA ALA A 439 28.01 11.03 -25.28
C ALA A 439 27.11 11.33 -24.09
N ILE A 440 27.72 11.69 -22.95
CA ILE A 440 27.03 12.11 -21.72
C ILE A 440 27.04 13.63 -21.67
N ASP A 441 25.90 14.24 -21.98
CA ASP A 441 25.69 15.68 -21.84
C ASP A 441 24.24 15.93 -21.37
N ASP A 442 24.09 16.19 -20.08
CA ASP A 442 22.80 16.44 -19.45
C ASP A 442 22.19 17.76 -19.91
N PHE A 443 23.01 18.76 -20.24
CA PHE A 443 22.53 20.06 -20.70
C PHE A 443 21.87 19.95 -22.07
N ALA A 444 22.53 19.25 -23.00
CA ALA A 444 21.95 18.96 -24.31
C ALA A 444 20.70 18.08 -24.22
N SER A 445 20.66 17.14 -23.28
CA SER A 445 19.50 16.27 -23.04
C SER A 445 18.28 17.06 -22.54
N ILE A 446 18.50 18.00 -21.61
CA ILE A 446 17.45 18.90 -21.13
C ILE A 446 16.97 19.81 -22.26
N ARG A 447 17.89 20.42 -23.02
CA ARG A 447 17.53 21.25 -24.18
C ARG A 447 16.60 20.52 -25.14
N GLU A 448 16.93 19.28 -25.52
CA GLU A 448 16.09 18.50 -26.42
C GLU A 448 14.72 18.16 -25.81
N ALA A 449 14.68 17.75 -24.54
CA ALA A 449 13.44 17.34 -23.88
C ALA A 449 12.47 18.52 -23.70
N VAL A 450 12.97 19.66 -23.23
CA VAL A 450 12.23 20.92 -23.07
C VAL A 450 11.73 21.41 -24.43
N ALA A 451 12.60 21.45 -25.44
CA ALA A 451 12.22 21.90 -26.78
C ALA A 451 11.08 21.05 -27.35
N ARG A 452 11.18 19.73 -27.24
CA ARG A 452 10.16 18.80 -27.76
C ARG A 452 8.85 18.88 -27.00
N ARG A 453 8.87 19.06 -25.67
CA ARG A 453 7.66 19.17 -24.85
C ARG A 453 6.91 20.45 -25.21
N TYR A 454 7.59 21.58 -25.18
CA TYR A 454 6.92 22.87 -25.28
C TYR A 454 6.61 23.29 -26.72
N THR A 455 7.45 22.93 -27.71
CA THR A 455 7.06 23.08 -29.12
C THR A 455 5.75 22.34 -29.43
N ARG A 456 5.56 21.15 -28.85
CA ARG A 456 4.33 20.38 -29.02
C ARG A 456 3.14 21.07 -28.35
N LEU A 457 3.28 21.56 -27.11
CA LEU A 457 2.19 22.26 -26.42
C LEU A 457 1.76 23.53 -27.16
N VAL A 458 2.73 24.29 -27.69
CA VAL A 458 2.47 25.48 -28.53
C VAL A 458 1.70 25.09 -29.79
N ASN A 459 2.16 24.06 -30.52
CA ASN A 459 1.50 23.60 -31.74
C ASN A 459 0.10 23.01 -31.50
N GLU A 460 -0.14 22.44 -30.33
CA GLU A 460 -1.43 21.87 -29.93
C GLU A 460 -2.34 22.92 -29.24
N GLU A 461 -1.91 24.18 -29.13
CA GLU A 461 -2.58 25.25 -28.36
C GLU A 461 -3.01 24.80 -26.95
N ALA A 462 -2.18 23.96 -26.34
CA ALA A 462 -2.46 23.35 -25.05
C ALA A 462 -1.93 24.22 -23.89
N GLU A 463 -2.58 24.11 -22.74
CA GLU A 463 -2.20 24.83 -21.52
C GLU A 463 -0.75 24.51 -21.11
N LEU A 464 0.04 25.58 -20.90
CA LEU A 464 1.42 25.56 -20.43
C LEU A 464 1.49 25.38 -18.91
N PRO A 465 2.61 24.86 -18.36
CA PRO A 465 2.79 24.82 -16.91
C PRO A 465 3.05 26.22 -16.34
N ASP A 466 2.60 26.44 -15.10
CA ASP A 466 2.88 27.66 -14.34
C ASP A 466 4.32 27.65 -13.79
N LEU A 467 4.88 26.46 -13.53
CA LEU A 467 6.26 26.27 -13.06
C LEU A 467 6.88 25.01 -13.66
N ILE A 468 8.13 25.11 -14.08
CA ILE A 468 8.96 24.00 -14.55
C ILE A 468 10.03 23.73 -13.51
N LEU A 469 10.12 22.49 -13.03
CA LEU A 469 11.15 22.06 -12.08
C LEU A 469 12.14 21.12 -12.76
N ILE A 470 13.43 21.44 -12.69
CA ILE A 470 14.52 20.59 -13.18
C ILE A 470 15.21 19.92 -11.99
N ASP A 471 15.39 18.59 -12.02
CA ASP A 471 16.19 17.85 -11.04
C ASP A 471 17.69 18.07 -11.30
N GLY A 472 18.17 19.25 -10.89
CA GLY A 472 19.59 19.57 -10.80
C GLY A 472 19.89 21.07 -10.72
N GLY A 473 21.16 21.41 -10.92
CA GLY A 473 21.71 22.72 -10.56
C GLY A 473 21.60 23.81 -11.63
N ALA A 474 22.20 24.97 -11.35
CA ALA A 474 22.16 26.18 -12.18
C ALA A 474 22.38 25.96 -13.69
N GLY A 475 23.40 25.18 -14.07
CA GLY A 475 23.70 24.96 -15.49
C GLY A 475 22.56 24.27 -16.26
N GLN A 476 21.82 23.37 -15.60
CA GLN A 476 20.70 22.64 -16.20
C GLN A 476 19.47 23.54 -16.33
N VAL A 477 19.27 24.41 -15.34
CA VAL A 477 18.27 25.49 -15.38
C VAL A 477 18.56 26.44 -16.55
N SER A 478 19.80 26.92 -16.70
CA SER A 478 20.18 27.80 -17.82
C SER A 478 19.95 27.15 -19.18
N ALA A 479 20.23 25.84 -19.31
CA ALA A 479 19.99 25.10 -20.54
C ALA A 479 18.50 24.99 -20.90
N ALA A 480 17.61 24.85 -19.91
CA ALA A 480 16.17 24.88 -20.12
C ALA A 480 15.67 26.30 -20.47
N LYS A 481 16.17 27.32 -19.76
CA LYS A 481 15.82 28.73 -19.97
C LYS A 481 16.10 29.18 -21.40
N GLU A 482 17.28 28.85 -21.93
CA GLU A 482 17.67 29.13 -23.32
C GLU A 482 16.59 28.68 -24.31
N ILE A 483 16.05 27.48 -24.15
CA ILE A 483 15.02 26.94 -25.06
C ILE A 483 13.67 27.64 -24.89
N LEU A 484 13.27 27.94 -23.65
CA LEU A 484 12.03 28.68 -23.39
C LEU A 484 12.08 30.06 -24.04
N ASP A 485 13.22 30.75 -23.95
CA ASP A 485 13.44 32.05 -24.58
C ASP A 485 13.37 31.98 -26.11
N HIS A 486 13.98 30.96 -26.72
CA HIS A 486 13.89 30.75 -28.18
C HIS A 486 12.46 30.45 -28.66
N LEU A 487 11.64 29.83 -27.81
CA LEU A 487 10.22 29.57 -28.10
C LEU A 487 9.31 30.76 -27.73
N GLY A 488 9.85 31.82 -27.13
CA GLY A 488 9.09 32.97 -26.66
C GLY A 488 8.11 32.63 -25.53
N LEU A 489 8.45 31.67 -24.67
CA LEU A 489 7.58 31.19 -23.59
C LEU A 489 7.95 31.80 -22.24
N ASP A 490 6.96 32.39 -21.58
CA ASP A 490 7.10 33.06 -20.28
C ASP A 490 6.69 32.12 -19.12
N CYS A 491 7.25 30.93 -19.09
CA CYS A 491 7.01 29.96 -18.01
C CYS A 491 8.05 30.13 -16.90
N GLU A 492 7.61 30.09 -15.63
CA GLU A 492 8.52 30.09 -14.50
C GLU A 492 9.37 28.82 -14.48
N LEU A 493 10.63 28.94 -14.04
CA LEU A 493 11.60 27.86 -14.09
C LEU A 493 12.44 27.83 -12.80
N ALA A 494 12.61 26.65 -12.23
CA ALA A 494 13.46 26.42 -11.07
C ALA A 494 14.23 25.08 -11.19
N GLY A 495 15.37 24.98 -10.53
CA GLY A 495 16.12 23.73 -10.36
C GLY A 495 16.28 23.38 -8.89
N LEU A 496 16.23 22.09 -8.54
CA LEU A 496 16.43 21.61 -7.17
C LEU A 496 17.66 20.70 -7.09
N ALA A 497 18.69 21.11 -6.34
CA ALA A 497 19.92 20.33 -6.18
C ALA A 497 19.90 19.42 -4.93
N LYS A 498 20.07 18.11 -5.15
CA LYS A 498 19.89 17.04 -4.14
C LYS A 498 20.77 17.12 -2.88
N LYS A 499 21.97 17.73 -2.93
CA LYS A 499 22.90 17.68 -1.77
C LYS A 499 22.44 18.54 -0.59
N ASN A 500 21.85 19.71 -0.87
CA ASN A 500 21.50 20.71 0.14
C ASN A 500 20.07 21.26 -0.02
N GLU A 501 19.26 20.67 -0.91
CA GLU A 501 17.92 21.17 -1.26
C GLU A 501 17.92 22.65 -1.69
N GLU A 502 19.00 23.06 -2.37
CA GLU A 502 19.19 24.39 -2.90
C GLU A 502 18.34 24.59 -4.16
N VAL A 503 17.55 25.67 -4.18
CA VAL A 503 16.70 26.04 -5.30
C VAL A 503 17.40 27.08 -6.17
N TYR A 504 17.61 26.76 -7.44
CA TYR A 504 18.26 27.62 -8.43
C TYR A 504 17.20 28.26 -9.34
N LEU A 505 17.27 29.58 -9.51
CA LEU A 505 16.42 30.33 -10.44
C LEU A 505 17.29 30.89 -11.59
N PRO A 506 16.77 31.02 -12.82
CA PRO A 506 17.53 31.52 -13.98
C PRO A 506 18.14 32.91 -13.76
N ASP A 507 17.38 33.80 -13.11
CA ASP A 507 17.73 35.22 -12.97
C ASP A 507 18.44 35.55 -11.65
N ARG A 508 18.91 34.51 -10.92
CA ARG A 508 19.53 34.67 -9.60
C ARG A 508 20.84 33.90 -9.49
N LEU A 509 21.92 34.61 -9.16
CA LEU A 509 23.27 34.03 -9.02
C LEU A 509 23.41 33.09 -7.81
N ALA A 510 22.73 33.41 -6.70
CA ALA A 510 22.80 32.62 -5.46
C ALA A 510 21.54 31.76 -5.29
N PRO A 511 21.68 30.47 -4.92
CA PRO A 511 20.53 29.61 -4.69
C PRO A 511 19.70 30.09 -3.50
N ILE A 512 18.41 29.79 -3.54
CA ILE A 512 17.48 29.97 -2.44
C ILE A 512 17.55 28.72 -1.57
N VAL A 513 17.84 28.88 -0.28
CA VAL A 513 17.79 27.81 0.71
C VAL A 513 16.49 27.98 1.48
N LEU A 514 15.59 27.01 1.33
CA LEU A 514 14.32 26.99 2.07
C LEU A 514 14.51 26.25 3.41
N PRO A 515 13.79 26.64 4.47
CA PRO A 515 13.76 25.87 5.72
C PRO A 515 13.34 24.41 5.46
N MET A 516 13.97 23.46 6.14
CA MET A 516 13.73 22.02 5.96
C MET A 516 12.29 21.60 6.28
N ASP A 517 11.60 22.36 7.13
CA ASP A 517 10.21 22.19 7.53
C ASP A 517 9.23 22.98 6.65
N SER A 518 9.72 23.76 5.68
CA SER A 518 8.85 24.64 4.88
C SER A 518 7.89 23.85 3.97
N PRO A 519 6.59 24.21 3.95
CA PRO A 519 5.62 23.67 3.00
C PRO A 519 6.08 23.80 1.53
N ALA A 520 6.67 24.93 1.15
CA ALA A 520 7.22 25.16 -0.18
C ALA A 520 8.28 24.11 -0.58
N LEU A 521 9.23 23.81 0.31
CA LEU A 521 10.27 22.82 0.02
C LEU A 521 9.70 21.41 -0.13
N ARG A 522 8.71 21.04 0.71
CA ARG A 522 8.06 19.72 0.62
C ARG A 522 7.42 19.49 -0.75
N VAL A 523 6.82 20.52 -1.35
CA VAL A 523 6.25 20.43 -2.71
C VAL A 523 7.35 20.15 -3.73
N LEU A 524 8.46 20.90 -3.69
CA LEU A 524 9.58 20.72 -4.62
C LEU A 524 10.23 19.32 -4.48
N VAL A 525 10.45 18.86 -3.24
CA VAL A 525 10.99 17.54 -2.95
C VAL A 525 10.04 16.43 -3.45
N ALA A 526 8.73 16.57 -3.23
CA ALA A 526 7.75 15.59 -3.70
C ALA A 526 7.75 15.46 -5.23
N ILE A 527 7.89 16.58 -5.94
CA ILE A 527 7.98 16.61 -7.42
C ILE A 527 9.28 15.94 -7.86
N ARG A 528 10.43 16.28 -7.27
CA ARG A 528 11.72 15.64 -7.59
C ARG A 528 11.67 14.13 -7.35
N ASP A 529 11.24 13.71 -6.17
CA ASP A 529 11.23 12.30 -5.79
C ASP A 529 10.30 11.48 -6.70
N GLU A 530 9.16 12.03 -7.11
CA GLU A 530 8.27 11.40 -8.09
C GLU A 530 8.90 11.35 -9.49
N THR A 531 9.63 12.39 -9.89
CA THR A 531 10.38 12.43 -11.16
C THR A 531 11.45 11.34 -11.19
N HIS A 532 12.26 11.25 -10.12
CA HIS A 532 13.30 10.24 -9.96
C HIS A 532 12.72 8.81 -9.90
N ARG A 533 11.61 8.62 -9.18
CA ARG A 533 10.88 7.35 -9.13
C ARG A 533 10.39 6.94 -10.53
N PHE A 534 9.92 7.88 -11.33
CA PHE A 534 9.48 7.62 -12.68
C PHE A 534 10.66 7.27 -13.60
N ALA A 535 11.80 7.95 -13.49
CA ALA A 535 13.01 7.66 -14.25
C ALA A 535 13.58 6.25 -13.94
N THR A 536 13.71 5.90 -12.66
CA THR A 536 14.24 4.60 -12.20
C THR A 536 13.39 3.41 -12.69
N GLY A 537 12.06 3.58 -12.76
CA GLY A 537 11.15 2.58 -13.31
C GLY A 537 11.45 2.21 -14.77
N LEU A 538 11.92 3.15 -15.58
CA LEU A 538 12.33 2.90 -16.97
C LEU A 538 13.68 2.19 -17.05
N SER A 539 14.66 2.63 -16.24
CA SER A 539 15.99 2.01 -16.17
C SER A 539 15.93 0.53 -15.83
N LYS A 540 15.05 0.16 -14.89
CA LYS A 540 14.80 -1.24 -14.54
C LYS A 540 14.26 -2.03 -15.74
N LYS A 541 13.24 -1.50 -16.44
CA LYS A 541 12.66 -2.15 -17.63
C LYS A 541 13.66 -2.33 -18.79
N LEU A 542 14.52 -1.35 -19.01
CA LEU A 542 15.48 -1.36 -20.12
C LEU A 542 16.70 -2.26 -19.84
N ARG A 543 17.24 -2.27 -18.62
CA ARG A 543 18.30 -3.22 -18.22
C ARG A 543 17.85 -4.67 -18.40
N THR A 544 16.64 -5.00 -17.98
CA THR A 544 16.06 -6.33 -18.21
C THR A 544 15.94 -6.67 -19.70
N ARG A 545 15.71 -5.69 -20.57
CA ARG A 545 15.64 -5.92 -22.01
C ARG A 545 17.02 -6.09 -22.64
N ASP A 546 17.98 -5.25 -22.30
CA ASP A 546 19.32 -5.27 -22.92
C ASP A 546 20.11 -6.52 -22.50
N LEU A 547 19.96 -7.00 -21.26
CA LEU A 547 20.50 -8.31 -20.81
C LEU A 547 20.03 -9.46 -21.72
N ARG A 548 18.74 -9.49 -22.06
CA ARG A 548 18.17 -10.52 -22.95
C ARG A 548 18.78 -10.49 -24.36
N PHE A 549 19.04 -9.30 -24.89
CA PHE A 549 19.66 -9.16 -26.21
C PHE A 549 21.12 -9.62 -26.23
N THR A 550 21.91 -9.22 -25.23
CA THR A 550 23.31 -9.61 -25.11
C THR A 550 23.47 -11.13 -25.02
N LEU A 551 22.58 -11.80 -24.28
CA LEU A 551 22.57 -13.25 -24.15
C LEU A 551 22.28 -13.96 -25.47
N LEU A 552 21.29 -13.49 -26.25
CA LEU A 552 21.00 -14.08 -27.56
C LEU A 552 22.14 -13.85 -28.56
N THR A 553 22.77 -12.68 -28.54
CA THR A 553 23.89 -12.36 -29.45
C THR A 553 25.20 -13.04 -29.06
N SER A 554 25.28 -13.67 -27.89
CA SER A 554 26.45 -14.46 -27.47
C SER A 554 26.52 -15.84 -28.15
N VAL A 555 25.44 -16.25 -28.83
CA VAL A 555 25.41 -17.49 -29.63
C VAL A 555 26.01 -17.21 -31.00
N GLU A 556 27.04 -17.95 -31.36
CA GLU A 556 27.70 -17.83 -32.66
C GLU A 556 26.69 -18.06 -33.80
N GLY A 557 26.65 -17.14 -34.76
CA GLY A 557 25.64 -17.13 -35.83
C GLY A 557 24.36 -16.34 -35.53
N ILE A 558 24.20 -15.76 -34.34
CA ILE A 558 23.07 -14.87 -33.98
C ILE A 558 23.54 -13.42 -33.81
N GLY A 559 23.38 -12.62 -34.86
CA GLY A 559 23.56 -11.17 -34.79
C GLY A 559 22.32 -10.42 -34.26
N GLU A 560 22.46 -9.12 -34.05
CA GLU A 560 21.42 -8.24 -33.46
C GLU A 560 20.07 -8.30 -34.20
N ALA A 561 20.09 -8.43 -35.53
CA ALA A 561 18.88 -8.55 -36.36
C ALA A 561 18.14 -9.88 -36.16
N ARG A 562 18.86 -10.98 -35.90
CA ARG A 562 18.27 -12.30 -35.62
C ARG A 562 17.75 -12.35 -34.18
N ALA A 563 18.48 -11.78 -33.22
CA ALA A 563 18.02 -11.64 -31.84
C ALA A 563 16.73 -10.81 -31.74
N LYS A 564 16.60 -9.71 -32.51
CA LYS A 564 15.35 -8.92 -32.59
C LYS A 564 14.17 -9.72 -33.15
N ARG A 565 14.40 -10.56 -34.17
CA ARG A 565 13.36 -11.44 -34.73
C ARG A 565 12.89 -12.47 -33.71
N LEU A 566 13.81 -13.11 -33.01
CA LEU A 566 13.49 -14.06 -31.93
C LEU A 566 12.68 -13.38 -30.82
N MET A 567 13.12 -12.22 -30.34
CA MET A 567 12.38 -11.49 -29.31
C MET A 567 11.00 -11.01 -29.77
N LYS A 568 10.83 -10.68 -31.05
CA LYS A 568 9.52 -10.32 -31.61
C LYS A 568 8.59 -11.54 -31.76
N ALA A 569 9.13 -12.69 -32.14
CA ALA A 569 8.37 -13.92 -32.35
C ALA A 569 7.93 -14.58 -31.04
N PHE A 570 8.81 -14.60 -30.03
CA PHE A 570 8.59 -15.36 -28.78
C PHE A 570 8.34 -14.46 -27.56
N GLY A 571 8.69 -13.17 -27.61
CA GLY A 571 8.41 -12.19 -26.55
C GLY A 571 9.29 -12.28 -25.29
N SER A 572 9.83 -13.44 -24.94
CA SER A 572 10.68 -13.64 -23.75
C SER A 572 11.71 -14.76 -23.93
N MET A 573 12.78 -14.75 -23.13
CA MET A 573 13.78 -15.83 -23.11
C MET A 573 13.17 -17.17 -22.68
N ALA A 574 12.24 -17.16 -21.72
CA ALA A 574 11.51 -18.36 -21.29
C ALA A 574 10.68 -18.98 -22.44
N ALA A 575 10.04 -18.14 -23.26
CA ALA A 575 9.29 -18.63 -24.43
C ALA A 575 10.21 -19.18 -25.53
N ILE A 576 11.43 -18.64 -25.68
CA ILE A 576 12.46 -19.20 -26.57
C ILE A 576 12.95 -20.55 -26.03
N ALA A 577 13.21 -20.65 -24.72
CA ALA A 577 13.65 -21.90 -24.07
C ALA A 577 12.58 -23.01 -24.17
N ALA A 578 11.29 -22.65 -24.10
CA ALA A 578 10.18 -23.59 -24.20
C ALA A 578 9.78 -23.93 -25.65
N ALA A 579 10.24 -23.19 -26.65
CA ALA A 579 9.88 -23.43 -28.04
C ALA A 579 10.65 -24.62 -28.64
N GLU A 580 10.04 -25.31 -29.61
CA GLU A 580 10.74 -26.33 -30.38
C GLU A 580 11.88 -25.74 -31.21
N ALA A 581 13.02 -26.43 -31.28
CA ALA A 581 14.21 -25.93 -31.95
C ALA A 581 13.95 -25.62 -33.44
N GLU A 582 13.08 -26.39 -34.10
CA GLU A 582 12.64 -26.15 -35.47
C GLU A 582 11.84 -24.84 -35.65
N THR A 583 11.10 -24.44 -34.61
CA THR A 583 10.34 -23.19 -34.59
C THR A 583 11.27 -22.00 -34.39
N ILE A 584 12.29 -22.15 -33.54
CA ILE A 584 13.36 -21.16 -33.33
C ILE A 584 14.20 -20.99 -34.62
N ALA A 585 14.56 -22.10 -35.26
CA ALA A 585 15.29 -22.13 -36.53
C ALA A 585 14.54 -21.37 -37.63
N ARG A 586 13.24 -21.64 -37.80
CA ARG A 586 12.37 -20.92 -38.75
C ARG A 586 12.25 -19.44 -38.44
N ALA A 587 12.06 -19.08 -37.16
CA ALA A 587 11.88 -17.69 -36.74
C ALA A 587 13.14 -16.83 -36.93
N ALA A 588 14.33 -17.39 -36.68
CA ALA A 588 15.61 -16.70 -36.85
C ALA A 588 16.23 -16.86 -38.26
N GLY A 589 15.78 -17.85 -39.05
CA GLY A 589 16.38 -18.23 -40.32
C GLY A 589 17.80 -18.76 -40.13
N VAL A 590 17.96 -19.75 -39.26
CA VAL A 590 19.26 -20.37 -38.90
C VAL A 590 19.17 -21.90 -38.94
N SER A 591 20.31 -22.58 -38.90
CA SER A 591 20.36 -24.04 -38.82
C SER A 591 19.77 -24.56 -37.50
N LEU A 592 19.35 -25.82 -37.48
CA LEU A 592 18.81 -26.47 -36.29
C LEU A 592 19.82 -26.49 -35.14
N GLU A 593 21.11 -26.64 -35.46
CA GLU A 593 22.22 -26.58 -34.51
C GLU A 593 22.33 -25.22 -33.80
N ILE A 594 22.29 -24.12 -34.56
CA ILE A 594 22.28 -22.76 -33.98
C ILE A 594 21.01 -22.53 -33.16
N ALA A 595 19.87 -23.05 -33.60
CA ALA A 595 18.61 -22.94 -32.87
C ALA A 595 18.62 -23.70 -31.53
N LEU A 596 19.28 -24.87 -31.48
CA LEU A 596 19.53 -25.61 -30.24
C LEU A 596 20.45 -24.83 -29.30
N ALA A 597 21.53 -24.23 -29.82
CA ALA A 597 22.41 -23.39 -29.02
C ALA A 597 21.71 -22.13 -28.47
N VAL A 598 20.81 -21.52 -29.25
CA VAL A 598 19.93 -20.43 -28.79
C VAL A 598 18.98 -20.90 -27.70
N LYS A 599 18.38 -22.08 -27.87
CA LYS A 599 17.47 -22.68 -26.88
C LYS A 599 18.22 -22.99 -25.58
N GLU A 600 19.40 -23.58 -25.67
CA GLU A 600 20.27 -23.87 -24.53
C GLU A 600 20.70 -22.58 -23.81
N LYS A 601 21.13 -21.56 -24.55
CA LYS A 601 21.51 -20.27 -23.95
C LYS A 601 20.33 -19.56 -23.30
N ALA A 602 19.13 -19.69 -23.88
CA ALA A 602 17.90 -19.19 -23.28
C ALA A 602 17.50 -19.97 -22.01
N SER A 603 17.72 -21.28 -21.98
CA SER A 603 17.51 -22.13 -20.81
C SER A 603 18.52 -21.83 -19.70
N LEU A 604 19.79 -21.60 -20.03
CA LEU A 604 20.85 -21.24 -19.07
C LEU A 604 20.62 -19.85 -18.45
N SER A 605 20.15 -18.88 -19.24
CA SER A 605 19.74 -17.57 -18.71
C SER A 605 18.48 -17.64 -17.85
N TYR A 606 17.60 -18.61 -18.09
CA TYR A 606 16.40 -18.80 -17.28
C TYR A 606 16.69 -19.61 -16.01
N GLY A 607 17.72 -20.45 -16.01
CA GLY A 607 18.13 -21.29 -14.88
C GLY A 607 19.18 -20.69 -13.94
N ALA A 608 19.58 -19.43 -14.12
CA ALA A 608 20.63 -18.76 -13.34
C ALA A 608 20.18 -17.45 -12.62
N ASP A 609 18.91 -17.06 -12.72
CA ASP A 609 18.32 -15.92 -11.99
C ASP A 609 17.45 -16.40 -10.81
#